data_AF-A0A139NWL8-F1
#
_entry.id   AF-A0A139NWL8-F1
#
_cell.length_a   1.000
_cell.length_b   1.000
_cell.length_c   1.000
_cell.angle_alpha   90.00
_cell.angle_beta   90.00
_cell.angle_gamma   90.00
#
_symmetry.space_group_name_H-M   'P 1'
#
loop_
_entity.id
_entity.type
_entity.pdbx_description
1 polymer ?
#
loop_
_entity_poly.entity_id
_entity_poly.type
_entity_poly.pdbx_seq_one_letter_code
_entity_poly.pdbx_strand_id
1 'polypeptide(L)'
;MKKISNFCMLLLLLCTTFFVFNVNYTREVVRIQEMGKTTASLDVYLKDVNEPAASVLRFFEDVSKEYKVSIIKTDSGDEVVKSGVFDKDTFPYQEFGISSLDFTTDGEGVYSNKEISNKLGTIPTFLKAKPIQLMTFKTYIKDTSRSLNGRYTITSTQEMDKDRIVQKWSDFFKIDQATLLEPTYKSAVEVINRDLLLSAIVFVLAILLLVLVTVYQPMMEMKRVGVQKLLGFQDRAVLADVVKGNLYLLLGGALVINLGVCFLLDYRPKDLFPMLWLSHFLLLQLYLFISWLTYLLIQKMTISSLLKGFSSFKFGLLFNYLMKIGTTILLTVLLVGVGKSLEQENKELDYQKQWISQGNYLTLETFQLNDNLWQEQLAGSGQAVDYFYRFYQDLVEKTQAGYVQSSSLPVKNFVKSEQIQQYQLTDTVDVYYANRNFLKSKGFKLPDTGTKKVILMPASTKGEEDKNQLLGKLIAYLSMKYEEQQKRTIEEMDVEIAYYEGDWSFFPYNDKRKENLYNPTNY
;
A
#
# COMPACT_ATOMS: atom_id res chain seq x y z
N MET A 1 -38.54 11.32 14.05
CA MET A 1 -38.30 11.55 12.60
C MET A 1 -37.44 12.77 12.34
N LYS A 2 -37.86 14.00 12.67
CA LYS A 2 -37.04 15.22 12.44
C LYS A 2 -35.61 15.14 13.03
N LYS A 3 -35.45 14.69 14.29
CA LYS A 3 -34.13 14.49 14.91
C LYS A 3 -33.24 13.48 14.17
N ILE A 4 -33.83 12.38 13.68
CA ILE A 4 -33.13 11.34 12.91
C ILE A 4 -32.69 11.91 11.55
N SER A 5 -33.58 12.66 10.88
CA SER A 5 -33.28 13.33 9.62
C SER A 5 -32.09 14.31 9.76
N ASN A 6 -32.12 15.16 10.79
CA ASN A 6 -31.04 16.09 11.08
C ASN A 6 -29.72 15.37 11.38
N PHE A 7 -29.78 14.26 12.13
CA PHE A 7 -28.60 13.43 12.43
C PHE A 7 -28.03 12.79 11.15
N CYS A 8 -28.88 12.24 10.28
CA CYS A 8 -28.43 11.72 8.97
C CYS A 8 -27.78 12.82 8.13
N MET A 9 -28.35 14.02 8.07
CA MET A 9 -27.74 15.14 7.35
C MET A 9 -26.38 15.54 7.93
N LEU A 10 -26.24 15.57 9.26
CA LEU A 10 -24.96 15.83 9.90
C LEU A 10 -23.92 14.75 9.55
N LEU A 11 -24.31 13.47 9.59
CA LEU A 11 -23.43 12.37 9.17
C LEU A 11 -22.99 12.52 7.71
N LEU A 12 -23.90 12.89 6.80
CA LEU A 12 -23.56 13.09 5.39
C LEU A 12 -22.58 14.26 5.20
N LEU A 13 -22.73 15.35 5.94
CA LEU A 13 -21.77 16.46 5.94
C LEU A 13 -20.39 16.01 6.43
N LEU A 14 -20.32 15.21 7.49
CA LEU A 14 -19.07 14.70 8.03
C LEU A 14 -18.41 13.71 7.06
N CYS A 15 -19.16 12.76 6.50
CA CYS A 15 -18.66 11.80 5.52
C CYS A 15 -18.14 12.47 4.25
N THR A 16 -18.87 13.46 3.70
CA THR A 16 -18.42 14.20 2.51
C THR A 16 -17.14 15.00 2.77
N THR A 17 -17.03 15.60 3.96
CA THR A 17 -15.80 16.28 4.39
C THR A 17 -14.65 15.30 4.55
N PHE A 18 -14.89 14.13 5.17
CA PHE A 18 -13.91 13.06 5.32
C PHE A 18 -13.41 12.54 3.97
N PHE A 19 -14.30 12.35 2.97
CA PHE A 19 -13.88 11.93 1.64
C PHE A 19 -12.90 12.92 1.01
N VAL A 20 -13.18 14.22 1.11
CA VAL A 20 -12.28 15.26 0.59
C VAL A 20 -10.94 15.23 1.33
N PHE A 21 -10.96 15.04 2.66
CA PHE A 21 -9.76 14.96 3.47
C PHE A 21 -8.91 13.74 3.12
N ASN A 22 -9.52 12.57 2.98
CA ASN A 22 -8.84 11.32 2.62
C ASN A 22 -8.17 11.44 1.24
N VAL A 23 -8.87 11.97 0.23
CA VAL A 23 -8.28 12.20 -1.10
C VAL A 23 -7.11 13.19 -1.05
N ASN A 24 -7.25 14.30 -0.32
CA ASN A 24 -6.16 15.28 -0.20
C ASN A 24 -4.99 14.74 0.63
N TYR A 25 -5.23 13.90 1.63
CA TYR A 25 -4.20 13.22 2.40
C TYR A 25 -3.38 12.28 1.51
N THR A 26 -4.04 11.45 0.70
CA THR A 26 -3.35 10.56 -0.23
C THR A 26 -2.56 11.32 -1.30
N ARG A 27 -3.14 12.38 -1.86
CA ARG A 27 -2.44 13.28 -2.79
C ARG A 27 -1.23 13.95 -2.13
N GLU A 28 -1.33 14.28 -0.85
CA GLU A 28 -0.24 14.89 -0.09
C GLU A 28 0.94 13.93 0.08
N VAL A 29 0.69 12.66 0.37
CA VAL A 29 1.75 11.64 0.45
C VAL A 29 2.50 11.55 -0.88
N VAL A 30 1.77 11.54 -2.01
CA VAL A 30 2.38 11.54 -3.35
C VAL A 30 3.14 12.84 -3.61
N ARG A 31 2.59 14.00 -3.23
CA ARG A 31 3.25 15.31 -3.36
C ARG A 31 4.58 15.32 -2.60
N ILE A 32 4.60 14.81 -1.37
CA ILE A 32 5.81 14.73 -0.53
C ILE A 32 6.88 13.84 -1.22
N GLN A 33 6.48 12.70 -1.80
CA GLN A 33 7.39 11.82 -2.53
C GLN A 33 7.95 12.50 -3.80
N GLU A 34 7.14 13.23 -4.55
CA GLU A 34 7.55 13.91 -5.80
C GLU A 34 8.08 15.34 -5.59
N MET A 35 8.15 15.82 -4.34
CA MET A 35 8.53 17.20 -4.03
C MET A 35 9.92 17.56 -4.59
N GLY A 36 10.02 18.71 -5.27
CA GLY A 36 11.23 19.17 -5.97
C GLY A 36 11.25 18.83 -7.46
N LYS A 37 10.29 18.06 -7.96
CA LYS A 37 10.13 17.76 -9.39
C LYS A 37 9.35 18.87 -10.10
N THR A 38 9.86 19.31 -11.23
CA THR A 38 9.21 20.22 -12.18
C THR A 38 8.91 19.47 -13.48
N THR A 39 8.21 20.12 -14.41
CA THR A 39 7.98 19.57 -15.76
C THR A 39 9.27 19.33 -16.54
N ALA A 40 10.33 20.08 -16.24
CA ALA A 40 11.64 19.93 -16.86
C ALA A 40 12.52 18.86 -16.18
N SER A 41 12.11 18.30 -15.04
CA SER A 41 12.93 17.34 -14.30
C SER A 41 13.25 16.06 -15.08
N LEU A 42 14.31 15.40 -14.64
CA LEU A 42 14.79 14.11 -15.12
C LEU A 42 15.04 13.22 -13.90
N ASP A 43 14.46 12.03 -13.89
CA ASP A 43 14.76 11.02 -12.86
C ASP A 43 15.83 10.07 -13.39
N VAL A 44 16.81 9.77 -12.54
CA VAL A 44 17.88 8.82 -12.77
C VAL A 44 17.92 7.83 -11.60
N TYR A 45 18.14 6.56 -11.88
CA TYR A 45 18.11 5.47 -10.93
C TYR A 45 19.50 4.85 -10.82
N LEU A 46 20.08 4.90 -9.62
CA LEU A 46 21.37 4.29 -9.32
C LEU A 46 21.19 2.99 -8.55
N LYS A 47 21.96 1.97 -8.94
CA LYS A 47 22.06 0.68 -8.25
C LYS A 47 23.52 0.25 -8.22
N ASP A 48 23.90 -0.48 -7.17
CA ASP A 48 25.24 -1.04 -6.98
C ASP A 48 26.38 -0.01 -7.16
N VAL A 49 26.20 1.21 -6.62
CA VAL A 49 27.22 2.27 -6.67
C VAL A 49 28.47 1.82 -5.90
N ASN A 50 29.58 1.70 -6.62
CA ASN A 50 30.89 1.32 -6.07
C ASN A 50 31.80 2.52 -5.76
N GLU A 51 31.40 3.72 -6.19
CA GLU A 51 32.21 4.93 -6.01
C GLU A 51 32.09 5.48 -4.57
N PRO A 52 33.19 6.01 -3.98
CA PRO A 52 33.13 6.62 -2.66
C PRO A 52 32.16 7.81 -2.60
N ALA A 53 31.42 7.95 -1.50
CA ALA A 53 30.43 9.02 -1.32
C ALA A 53 31.00 10.44 -1.54
N ALA A 54 32.26 10.68 -1.18
CA ALA A 54 32.94 11.95 -1.42
C ALA A 54 33.19 12.22 -2.91
N SER A 55 33.49 11.18 -3.69
CA SER A 55 33.64 11.29 -5.16
C SER A 55 32.29 11.59 -5.81
N VAL A 56 31.24 10.90 -5.37
CA VAL A 56 29.86 11.13 -5.83
C VAL A 56 29.40 12.57 -5.52
N LEU A 57 29.68 13.08 -4.32
CA LEU A 57 29.37 14.47 -3.96
C LEU A 57 30.08 15.47 -4.90
N ARG A 58 31.39 15.28 -5.16
CA ARG A 58 32.13 16.16 -6.09
C ARG A 58 31.53 16.12 -7.50
N PHE A 59 31.20 14.91 -7.99
CA PHE A 59 30.53 14.75 -9.27
C PHE A 59 29.20 15.51 -9.32
N PHE A 60 28.36 15.41 -8.28
CA PHE A 60 27.11 16.17 -8.21
C PHE A 60 27.33 17.68 -8.14
N GLU A 61 28.34 18.16 -7.41
CA GLU A 61 28.71 19.58 -7.38
C GLU A 61 29.16 20.09 -8.75
N ASP A 62 29.94 19.30 -9.50
CA ASP A 62 30.41 19.66 -10.83
C ASP A 62 29.26 19.70 -11.84
N VAL A 63 28.39 18.68 -11.86
CA VAL A 63 27.20 18.64 -12.71
C VAL A 63 26.24 19.78 -12.37
N SER A 64 26.01 20.04 -11.08
CA SER A 64 25.13 21.12 -10.62
C SER A 64 25.61 22.49 -11.10
N LYS A 65 26.92 22.77 -10.99
CA LYS A 65 27.52 24.04 -11.42
C LYS A 65 27.54 24.21 -12.93
N GLU A 66 27.89 23.16 -13.68
CA GLU A 66 28.03 23.20 -15.14
C GLU A 66 26.69 23.36 -15.84
N TYR A 67 25.68 22.61 -15.41
CA TYR A 67 24.35 22.59 -16.05
C TYR A 67 23.32 23.48 -15.35
N LYS A 68 23.69 24.14 -14.25
CA LYS A 68 22.77 24.96 -13.44
C LYS A 68 21.53 24.17 -13.01
N VAL A 69 21.77 22.97 -12.49
CA VAL A 69 20.72 22.05 -12.03
C VAL A 69 20.90 21.72 -10.55
N SER A 70 19.81 21.35 -9.90
CA SER A 70 19.83 20.74 -8.58
C SER A 70 19.62 19.24 -8.69
N ILE A 71 20.35 18.47 -7.89
CA ILE A 71 20.29 17.00 -7.87
C ILE A 71 19.74 16.60 -6.51
N ILE A 72 18.60 15.90 -6.50
CA ILE A 72 17.86 15.52 -5.29
C ILE A 72 17.73 14.02 -5.21
N LYS A 73 18.42 13.38 -4.28
CA LYS A 73 18.11 12.01 -3.87
C LYS A 73 16.84 12.00 -3.03
N THR A 74 15.94 11.06 -3.30
CA THR A 74 14.74 10.83 -2.49
C THR A 74 14.79 9.47 -1.84
N ASP A 75 14.86 9.43 -0.51
CA ASP A 75 14.68 8.21 0.28
C ASP A 75 13.26 8.17 0.81
N SER A 76 12.59 7.04 0.61
CA SER A 76 11.21 6.82 1.03
C SER A 76 11.11 5.64 1.98
N GLY A 77 11.16 5.92 3.27
CA GLY A 77 10.83 4.99 4.37
C GLY A 77 9.59 5.49 5.12
N ASP A 78 9.58 5.36 6.44
CA ASP A 78 8.59 6.00 7.32
C ASP A 78 8.63 7.53 7.21
N GLU A 79 9.83 8.06 6.96
CA GLU A 79 10.10 9.45 6.64
C GLU A 79 10.57 9.60 5.19
N VAL A 80 10.28 10.75 4.58
CA VAL A 80 10.85 11.10 3.28
C VAL A 80 12.03 12.03 3.49
N VAL A 81 13.23 11.55 3.14
CA VAL A 81 14.45 12.35 3.18
C VAL A 81 14.80 12.78 1.76
N LYS A 82 14.82 14.09 1.55
CA LYS A 82 15.27 14.76 0.33
C LYS A 82 16.68 15.28 0.59
N SER A 83 17.69 14.66 0.00
CA SER A 83 19.08 15.12 0.13
C SER A 83 19.61 15.54 -1.22
N GLY A 84 20.31 16.67 -1.29
CA GLY A 84 20.72 17.17 -2.59
C GLY A 84 21.88 18.14 -2.62
N VAL A 85 22.39 18.32 -3.83
CA VAL A 85 23.25 19.45 -4.20
C VAL A 85 22.35 20.43 -4.95
N PHE A 86 22.27 21.66 -4.45
CA PHE A 86 21.30 22.63 -4.89
C PHE A 86 21.98 23.82 -5.56
N ASP A 87 21.57 24.13 -6.79
CA ASP A 87 21.88 25.42 -7.41
C ASP A 87 20.85 26.45 -6.93
N LYS A 88 21.32 27.52 -6.28
CA LYS A 88 20.44 28.50 -5.62
C LYS A 88 19.56 29.27 -6.60
N ASP A 89 20.02 29.45 -7.84
CA ASP A 89 19.34 30.28 -8.82
C ASP A 89 18.21 29.50 -9.52
N THR A 90 18.34 28.18 -9.62
CA THR A 90 17.42 27.33 -10.39
C THR A 90 16.65 26.29 -9.58
N PHE A 91 16.88 26.20 -8.26
CA PHE A 91 16.15 25.26 -7.41
C PHE A 91 14.68 25.67 -7.20
N PRO A 92 13.69 24.75 -7.39
CA PRO A 92 12.28 25.05 -7.21
C PRO A 92 11.85 25.04 -5.73
N TYR A 93 12.39 25.95 -4.92
CA TYR A 93 12.10 26.01 -3.47
C TYR A 93 10.62 26.23 -3.13
N GLN A 94 9.83 26.82 -4.03
CA GLN A 94 8.39 27.00 -3.84
C GLN A 94 7.63 25.67 -3.70
N GLU A 95 8.10 24.59 -4.32
CA GLU A 95 7.51 23.25 -4.19
C GLU A 95 7.59 22.72 -2.75
N PHE A 96 8.59 23.18 -1.99
CA PHE A 96 8.77 22.88 -0.58
C PHE A 96 8.04 23.85 0.35
N GLY A 97 7.34 24.85 -0.19
CA GLY A 97 6.64 25.87 0.60
C GLY A 97 7.55 26.77 1.43
N ILE A 98 8.83 26.88 1.05
CA ILE A 98 9.82 27.75 1.70
C ILE A 98 10.12 28.96 0.79
N SER A 99 10.59 30.07 1.36
CA SER A 99 10.84 31.32 0.64
C SER A 99 12.27 31.42 0.06
N SER A 100 13.22 30.76 0.69
CA SER A 100 14.62 30.69 0.27
C SER A 100 15.25 29.40 0.79
N LEU A 101 16.34 29.00 0.14
CA LEU A 101 17.14 27.84 0.52
C LEU A 101 18.51 28.29 1.05
N ASP A 102 18.60 28.41 2.37
CA ASP A 102 19.76 28.93 3.08
C ASP A 102 20.27 27.91 4.10
N PHE A 103 21.06 26.96 3.61
CA PHE A 103 21.82 26.09 4.48
C PHE A 103 22.95 26.87 5.19
N THR A 104 23.22 26.48 6.43
CA THR A 104 24.36 26.97 7.21
C THR A 104 25.68 26.69 6.47
N THR A 105 26.73 27.46 6.79
CA THR A 105 28.04 27.38 6.10
C THR A 105 28.68 25.99 6.16
N ASP A 106 28.36 25.21 7.20
CA ASP A 106 28.77 23.82 7.38
C ASP A 106 27.89 22.81 6.59
N GLY A 107 26.66 23.22 6.23
CA GLY A 107 25.64 22.46 5.53
C GLY A 107 24.71 21.63 6.43
N GLU A 108 24.78 21.78 7.76
CA GLU A 108 24.18 20.86 8.75
C GLU A 108 22.72 21.12 9.12
N GLY A 109 22.14 22.26 8.72
CA GLY A 109 20.73 22.54 8.98
C GLY A 109 19.77 21.76 8.08
N VAL A 110 18.55 21.54 8.58
CA VAL A 110 17.51 20.74 7.90
C VAL A 110 16.18 21.51 7.86
N TYR A 111 15.50 21.50 6.72
CA TYR A 111 14.09 21.92 6.65
C TYR A 111 13.19 20.73 6.91
N SER A 112 12.24 20.83 7.83
CA SER A 112 11.38 19.69 8.18
C SER A 112 10.00 20.12 8.67
N ASN A 113 9.00 19.26 8.48
CA ASN A 113 7.69 19.43 9.12
C ASN A 113 7.66 18.93 10.58
N LYS A 114 8.71 18.25 11.04
CA LYS A 114 8.91 17.86 12.44
C LYS A 114 9.60 18.98 13.22
N GLU A 115 9.49 18.91 14.54
CA GLU A 115 10.32 19.71 15.44
C GLU A 115 11.62 18.96 15.70
N ILE A 116 12.75 19.52 15.26
CA ILE A 116 14.10 18.97 15.37
C ILE A 116 15.07 20.09 15.78
N SER A 117 16.16 19.74 16.45
CA SER A 117 17.09 20.72 17.05
C SER A 117 17.82 21.61 16.03
N ASN A 118 18.11 21.09 14.84
CA ASN A 118 18.82 21.80 13.76
C ASN A 118 17.87 22.29 12.64
N LYS A 119 16.61 22.59 12.98
CA LYS A 119 15.59 23.01 12.04
C LYS A 119 15.87 24.42 11.51
N LEU A 120 16.02 24.55 10.19
CA LEU A 120 16.16 25.84 9.49
C LEU A 120 14.81 26.48 9.15
N GLY A 121 13.80 25.65 8.93
CA GLY A 121 12.47 26.09 8.56
C GLY A 121 11.47 24.94 8.48
N THR A 122 10.20 25.28 8.37
CA THR A 122 9.10 24.31 8.33
C THR A 122 8.66 24.04 6.91
N ILE A 123 8.66 22.77 6.50
CA ILE A 123 8.00 22.34 5.26
C ILE A 123 6.51 22.14 5.58
N PRO A 124 5.59 22.91 4.99
CA PRO A 124 4.18 22.80 5.32
C PRO A 124 3.56 21.56 4.66
N THR A 125 2.91 20.72 5.48
CA THR A 125 2.27 19.47 5.02
C THR A 125 0.83 19.35 5.52
N PHE A 126 -0.07 18.85 4.68
CA PHE A 126 -1.48 18.67 5.01
C PHE A 126 -1.65 17.55 6.04
N LEU A 127 -2.24 17.87 7.19
CA LEU A 127 -2.48 16.93 8.31
C LEU A 127 -1.25 16.13 8.76
N LYS A 128 -0.04 16.66 8.52
CA LYS A 128 1.23 15.96 8.78
C LYS A 128 1.26 14.55 8.16
N ALA A 129 0.72 14.42 6.93
CA ALA A 129 0.49 13.14 6.26
C ALA A 129 1.73 12.23 6.18
N LYS A 130 2.91 12.84 6.03
CA LYS A 130 4.17 12.11 6.14
C LYS A 130 5.27 13.03 6.66
N PRO A 131 6.17 12.55 7.53
CA PRO A 131 7.39 13.27 7.85
C PRO A 131 8.25 13.53 6.61
N ILE A 132 8.82 14.74 6.54
CA ILE A 132 9.73 15.12 5.47
C ILE A 132 10.92 15.90 6.03
N GLN A 133 12.10 15.63 5.49
CA GLN A 133 13.33 16.40 5.73
C GLN A 133 13.99 16.78 4.39
N LEU A 134 14.43 18.02 4.27
CA LEU A 134 15.27 18.50 3.18
C LEU A 134 16.62 18.94 3.74
N MET A 135 17.70 18.32 3.25
CA MET A 135 19.07 18.53 3.72
C MET A 135 20.09 18.50 2.58
N THR A 136 21.32 18.94 2.83
CA THR A 136 22.39 18.83 1.84
C THR A 136 22.86 17.39 1.67
N PHE A 137 23.29 17.03 0.46
CA PHE A 137 23.90 15.72 0.19
C PHE A 137 25.16 15.50 1.04
N LYS A 138 25.92 16.58 1.30
CA LYS A 138 27.08 16.59 2.20
C LYS A 138 26.71 16.11 3.62
N THR A 139 25.60 16.61 4.18
CA THR A 139 25.13 16.18 5.51
C THR A 139 24.57 14.77 5.47
N TYR A 140 23.89 14.41 4.38
CA TYR A 140 23.37 13.06 4.17
C TYR A 140 24.46 11.99 4.22
N ILE A 141 25.58 12.19 3.51
CA ILE A 141 26.66 11.18 3.44
C ILE A 141 27.55 11.10 4.69
N LYS A 142 27.39 12.00 5.68
CA LYS A 142 28.08 11.89 6.98
C LYS A 142 27.60 10.66 7.75
N ASP A 143 26.35 10.28 7.54
CA ASP A 143 25.77 9.08 8.08
C ASP A 143 26.10 7.90 7.16
N THR A 144 27.10 7.10 7.56
CA THR A 144 27.56 5.93 6.79
C THR A 144 26.51 4.83 6.71
N SER A 145 25.40 4.93 7.45
CA SER A 145 24.27 4.03 7.33
C SER A 145 23.35 4.41 6.15
N ARG A 146 23.66 5.40 5.33
CA ARG A 146 22.79 5.79 4.21
C ARG A 146 23.29 5.25 2.88
N SER A 147 22.33 4.76 2.09
CA SER A 147 22.60 4.21 0.76
C SER A 147 22.92 5.32 -0.24
N LEU A 148 23.80 5.07 -1.21
CA LEU A 148 23.94 5.91 -2.40
C LEU A 148 23.04 5.45 -3.55
N ASN A 149 22.42 4.28 -3.43
CA ASN A 149 21.51 3.73 -4.43
C ASN A 149 20.10 4.31 -4.27
N GLY A 150 19.31 4.24 -5.34
CA GLY A 150 17.93 4.72 -5.38
C GLY A 150 17.70 5.83 -6.40
N ARG A 151 16.61 6.58 -6.20
CA ARG A 151 16.13 7.59 -7.15
C ARG A 151 16.77 8.96 -6.91
N TYR A 152 17.31 9.54 -7.98
CA TYR A 152 17.81 10.89 -8.06
C TYR A 152 16.96 11.70 -9.05
N THR A 153 16.42 12.82 -8.60
CA THR A 153 15.69 13.77 -9.43
C THR A 153 16.60 14.95 -9.72
N ILE A 154 16.94 15.14 -11.00
CA ILE A 154 17.66 16.30 -11.50
C ILE A 154 16.61 17.34 -11.91
N THR A 155 16.69 18.54 -11.35
CA THR A 155 15.65 19.56 -11.47
C THR A 155 16.24 20.96 -11.71
N SER A 156 15.50 21.78 -12.43
CA SER A 156 15.81 23.18 -12.67
C SER A 156 14.50 23.92 -12.99
N THR A 157 14.47 25.23 -12.70
CA THR A 157 13.43 26.15 -13.20
C THR A 157 13.66 26.56 -14.65
N GLN A 158 14.82 26.23 -15.22
CA GLN A 158 15.22 26.49 -16.60
C GLN A 158 15.26 25.20 -17.43
N GLU A 159 15.30 25.34 -18.76
CA GLU A 159 15.48 24.22 -19.66
C GLU A 159 16.86 23.57 -19.46
N MET A 160 16.92 22.24 -19.50
CA MET A 160 18.14 21.47 -19.24
C MET A 160 18.46 20.53 -20.39
N ASP A 161 19.74 20.38 -20.70
CA ASP A 161 20.24 19.41 -21.68
C ASP A 161 20.29 18.01 -21.03
N LYS A 162 19.16 17.31 -21.09
CA LYS A 162 18.98 16.01 -20.44
C LYS A 162 19.96 14.97 -20.99
N ASP A 163 20.19 14.95 -22.30
CA ASP A 163 21.00 13.93 -22.95
C ASP A 163 22.47 14.01 -22.51
N ARG A 164 23.03 15.23 -22.46
CA ARG A 164 24.40 15.43 -21.95
C ARG A 164 24.54 15.09 -20.47
N ILE A 165 23.55 15.45 -19.66
CA ILE A 165 23.55 15.12 -18.23
C ILE A 165 23.52 13.61 -18.04
N VAL A 166 22.60 12.90 -18.71
CA VAL A 166 22.50 11.43 -18.63
C VAL A 166 23.79 10.78 -19.10
N GLN A 167 24.40 11.28 -20.17
CA GLN A 167 25.67 10.76 -20.66
C GLN A 167 26.80 10.92 -19.62
N LYS A 168 26.91 12.08 -18.98
CA LYS A 168 27.87 12.27 -17.89
C LYS A 168 27.66 11.33 -16.71
N TRP A 169 26.40 11.08 -16.34
CA TRP A 169 26.07 10.12 -15.28
C TRP A 169 26.45 8.69 -15.70
N SER A 170 26.16 8.33 -16.95
CA SER A 170 26.52 7.03 -17.52
C SER A 170 28.04 6.80 -17.51
N ASP A 171 28.81 7.79 -17.94
CA ASP A 171 30.27 7.71 -17.99
C ASP A 171 30.89 7.61 -16.59
N PHE A 172 30.38 8.37 -15.61
CA PHE A 172 30.88 8.35 -14.24
C PHE A 172 30.56 7.05 -13.51
N PHE A 173 29.29 6.61 -13.54
CA PHE A 173 28.86 5.41 -12.82
C PHE A 173 29.12 4.10 -13.59
N LYS A 174 29.51 4.19 -14.88
CA LYS A 174 29.70 3.04 -15.78
C LYS A 174 28.43 2.18 -15.92
N ILE A 175 27.28 2.83 -15.89
CA ILE A 175 25.95 2.22 -16.08
C ILE A 175 25.43 2.73 -17.41
N ASP A 176 24.84 1.85 -18.23
CA ASP A 176 24.25 2.26 -19.50
C ASP A 176 23.07 3.22 -19.28
N GLN A 177 22.87 4.13 -20.25
CA GLN A 177 21.85 5.18 -20.14
C GLN A 177 20.42 4.62 -20.02
N ALA A 178 20.13 3.48 -20.66
CA ALA A 178 18.80 2.88 -20.60
C ALA A 178 18.50 2.37 -19.19
N THR A 179 19.44 1.67 -18.56
CA THR A 179 19.35 1.21 -17.17
C THR A 179 19.26 2.37 -16.18
N LEU A 180 19.97 3.47 -16.42
CA LEU A 180 19.88 4.67 -15.59
C LEU A 180 18.50 5.34 -15.60
N LEU A 181 17.76 5.22 -16.70
CA LEU A 181 16.44 5.80 -16.87
C LEU A 181 15.31 4.83 -16.55
N GLU A 182 15.62 3.55 -16.35
CA GLU A 182 14.63 2.54 -16.02
C GLU A 182 14.19 2.66 -14.56
N PRO A 183 12.89 2.87 -14.30
CA PRO A 183 12.40 2.98 -12.93
C PRO A 183 12.48 1.63 -12.22
N THR A 184 13.43 1.52 -11.29
CA THR A 184 13.54 0.37 -10.38
C THR A 184 12.50 0.41 -9.24
N TYR A 185 11.88 1.57 -9.03
CA TYR A 185 10.94 1.84 -7.95
C TYR A 185 9.49 2.04 -8.47
N LYS A 186 8.54 1.31 -7.88
CA LYS A 186 7.10 1.60 -7.98
C LYS A 186 6.50 1.70 -6.58
N SER A 187 6.26 2.92 -6.10
CA SER A 187 5.36 3.13 -4.96
C SER A 187 3.98 3.47 -5.47
N ALA A 188 3.01 2.68 -5.02
CA ALA A 188 1.60 2.99 -5.17
C ALA A 188 1.08 3.42 -3.80
N VAL A 189 0.36 4.55 -3.78
CA VAL A 189 -0.42 4.95 -2.60
C VAL A 189 -1.87 4.61 -2.89
N GLU A 190 -2.47 3.79 -2.02
CA GLU A 190 -3.85 3.37 -2.19
C GLU A 190 -4.81 4.53 -1.85
N VAL A 191 -5.54 5.02 -2.84
CA VAL A 191 -6.56 6.06 -2.66
C VAL A 191 -7.80 5.48 -1.99
N ILE A 192 -8.15 4.22 -2.28
CA ILE A 192 -9.32 3.54 -1.73
C ILE A 192 -8.88 2.70 -0.53
N ASN A 193 -8.66 3.35 0.61
CA ASN A 193 -8.33 2.64 1.84
C ASN A 193 -9.58 2.14 2.58
N ARG A 194 -9.36 1.24 3.55
CA ARG A 194 -10.43 0.67 4.39
C ARG A 194 -11.30 1.73 5.05
N ASP A 195 -10.71 2.81 5.55
CA ASP A 195 -11.43 3.87 6.23
C ASP A 195 -12.37 4.63 5.26
N LEU A 196 -11.93 4.84 4.02
CA LEU A 196 -12.77 5.40 2.96
C LEU A 196 -13.95 4.47 2.64
N LEU A 197 -13.72 3.15 2.53
CA LEU A 197 -14.77 2.17 2.29
C LEU A 197 -15.79 2.13 3.43
N LEU A 198 -15.34 2.15 4.69
CA LEU A 198 -16.22 2.20 5.86
C LEU A 198 -17.05 3.50 5.89
N SER A 199 -16.42 4.65 5.64
CA SER A 199 -17.13 5.92 5.53
C SER A 199 -18.13 5.93 4.37
N ALA A 200 -17.82 5.28 3.25
CA ALA A 200 -18.76 5.09 2.13
C ALA A 200 -19.99 4.27 2.52
N ILE A 201 -19.82 3.19 3.29
CA ILE A 201 -20.95 2.40 3.82
C ILE A 201 -21.84 3.28 4.71
N VAL A 202 -21.25 4.02 5.65
CA VAL A 202 -22.00 4.93 6.53
C VAL A 202 -22.74 6.00 5.74
N PHE A 203 -22.10 6.58 4.72
CA PHE A 203 -22.69 7.57 3.83
C PHE A 203 -23.91 7.02 3.08
N VAL A 204 -23.79 5.82 2.50
CA VAL A 204 -24.88 5.15 1.78
C VAL A 204 -26.07 4.83 2.70
N LEU A 205 -25.81 4.32 3.90
CA LEU A 205 -26.84 4.05 4.91
C LEU A 205 -27.53 5.35 5.36
N ALA A 206 -26.77 6.42 5.56
CA ALA A 206 -27.32 7.72 5.94
C ALA A 206 -28.19 8.32 4.83
N ILE A 207 -27.83 8.17 3.54
CA ILE A 207 -28.69 8.56 2.41
C ILE A 207 -29.99 7.76 2.45
N LEU A 208 -29.93 6.45 2.58
CA LEU A 208 -31.14 5.61 2.57
C LEU A 208 -32.08 5.99 3.70
N LEU A 209 -31.55 6.17 4.92
CA LEU A 209 -32.34 6.61 6.07
C LEU A 209 -32.90 8.02 5.86
N LEU A 210 -32.12 8.93 5.30
CA LEU A 210 -32.57 10.29 5.00
C LEU A 210 -33.72 10.29 3.99
N VAL A 211 -33.60 9.52 2.90
CA VAL A 211 -34.66 9.36 1.89
C VAL A 211 -35.91 8.79 2.54
N LEU A 212 -35.78 7.71 3.32
CA LEU A 212 -36.89 7.08 4.00
C LEU A 212 -37.59 8.07 4.94
N VAL A 213 -36.85 8.76 5.80
CA VAL A 213 -37.44 9.69 6.77
C VAL A 213 -38.10 10.89 6.06
N THR A 214 -37.44 11.47 5.07
CA THR A 214 -37.91 12.70 4.40
C THR A 214 -39.13 12.44 3.52
N VAL A 215 -39.11 11.36 2.74
CA VAL A 215 -40.20 10.98 1.82
C VAL A 215 -41.43 10.47 2.59
N TYR A 216 -41.25 9.74 3.71
CA TYR A 216 -42.38 9.23 4.50
C TYR A 216 -42.96 10.23 5.49
N GLN A 217 -42.24 11.31 5.84
CA GLN A 217 -42.72 12.28 6.83
C GLN A 217 -44.07 12.92 6.46
N PRO A 218 -44.35 13.35 5.21
CA PRO A 218 -45.67 13.84 4.83
C PRO A 218 -46.78 12.78 4.92
N MET A 219 -46.45 11.50 4.75
CA MET A 219 -47.41 10.40 4.92
C MET A 219 -47.78 10.19 6.39
N MET A 220 -46.80 10.25 7.30
CA MET A 220 -47.04 10.14 8.74
C MET A 220 -47.78 11.37 9.29
N GLU A 221 -47.47 12.56 8.78
CA GLU A 221 -48.11 13.82 9.15
C GLU A 221 -49.31 14.16 8.23
N MET A 222 -49.95 13.17 7.59
CA MET A 222 -51.04 13.38 6.62
C MET A 222 -52.14 14.29 7.15
N LYS A 223 -52.56 14.13 8.40
CA LYS A 223 -53.59 14.99 9.02
C LYS A 223 -53.17 16.45 9.04
N ARG A 224 -51.92 16.72 9.41
CA ARG A 224 -51.35 18.08 9.47
C ARG A 224 -51.24 18.70 8.08
N VAL A 225 -50.72 17.94 7.11
CA VAL A 225 -50.65 18.34 5.70
C VAL A 225 -52.05 18.64 5.15
N GLY A 226 -53.04 17.81 5.49
CA GLY A 226 -54.43 17.99 5.08
C GLY A 226 -55.07 19.25 5.66
N VAL A 227 -54.87 19.53 6.94
CA VAL A 227 -55.32 20.79 7.57
C VAL A 227 -54.67 22.00 6.90
N GLN A 228 -53.37 21.96 6.61
CA GLN A 228 -52.68 23.05 5.92
C GLN A 228 -53.27 23.29 4.51
N LYS A 229 -53.55 22.22 3.76
CA LYS A 229 -54.20 22.36 2.44
C LYS A 229 -55.62 22.91 2.54
N LEU A 230 -56.40 22.52 3.54
CA LEU A 230 -57.74 23.07 3.79
C LEU A 230 -57.70 24.56 4.15
N LEU A 231 -56.67 25.00 4.86
CA LEU A 231 -56.42 26.41 5.18
C LEU A 231 -55.87 27.22 3.98
N GLY A 232 -55.76 26.62 2.78
CA GLY A 232 -55.33 27.30 1.56
C GLY A 232 -53.82 27.41 1.38
N PHE A 233 -53.01 26.66 2.14
CA PHE A 233 -51.55 26.66 1.94
C PHE A 233 -51.18 26.03 0.59
N GLN A 234 -50.26 26.68 -0.12
CA GLN A 234 -49.65 26.11 -1.32
C GLN A 234 -48.78 24.89 -0.98
N ASP A 235 -48.71 23.91 -1.87
CA ASP A 235 -47.91 22.69 -1.68
C ASP A 235 -46.42 22.99 -1.38
N ARG A 236 -45.88 24.09 -1.93
CA ARG A 236 -44.51 24.55 -1.68
C ARG A 236 -44.30 25.01 -0.23
N ALA A 237 -45.30 25.65 0.37
CA ALA A 237 -45.23 26.09 1.77
C ALA A 237 -45.24 24.89 2.73
N VAL A 238 -46.02 23.85 2.40
CA VAL A 238 -46.03 22.57 3.12
C VAL A 238 -44.66 21.87 3.01
N LEU A 239 -44.07 21.83 1.82
CA LEU A 239 -42.73 21.28 1.61
C LEU A 239 -41.65 22.04 2.41
N ALA A 240 -41.69 23.37 2.38
CA ALA A 240 -40.72 24.20 3.08
C ALA A 240 -40.69 23.89 4.59
N ASP A 241 -41.84 23.61 5.20
CA ASP A 241 -41.90 23.24 6.63
C ASP A 241 -41.24 21.89 6.94
N VAL A 242 -41.19 20.97 5.97
CA VAL A 242 -40.53 19.67 6.08
C VAL A 242 -39.01 19.79 5.87
N VAL A 243 -38.58 20.61 4.90
CA VAL A 243 -37.21 20.62 4.36
C VAL A 243 -36.30 21.67 4.99
N LYS A 244 -36.86 22.80 5.46
CA LYS A 244 -36.07 23.97 5.91
C LYS A 244 -35.00 23.65 6.97
N GLY A 245 -35.31 22.75 7.91
CA GLY A 245 -34.39 22.44 9.01
C GLY A 245 -33.08 21.81 8.53
N ASN A 246 -33.17 20.83 7.64
CA ASN A 246 -32.01 20.18 7.04
C ASN A 246 -31.31 21.08 6.03
N LEU A 247 -32.04 21.97 5.33
CA LEU A 247 -31.44 22.96 4.45
C LEU A 247 -30.55 23.93 5.25
N TYR A 248 -31.05 24.44 6.38
CA TYR A 248 -30.25 25.29 7.28
C TYR A 248 -29.07 24.53 7.89
N LEU A 249 -29.27 23.26 8.26
CA LEU A 249 -28.18 22.42 8.78
C LEU A 249 -27.11 22.16 7.71
N LEU A 250 -27.50 21.92 6.46
CA LEU A 250 -26.56 21.73 5.36
C LEU A 250 -25.76 23.00 5.08
N LEU A 251 -26.44 24.13 4.89
CA LEU A 251 -25.78 25.40 4.55
C LEU A 251 -24.94 25.93 5.72
N GLY A 252 -25.52 25.95 6.93
CA GLY A 252 -24.83 26.40 8.14
C GLY A 252 -23.71 25.44 8.54
N GLY A 253 -23.95 24.13 8.48
CA GLY A 253 -22.95 23.11 8.75
C GLY A 253 -21.79 23.13 7.77
N ALA A 254 -22.06 23.27 6.47
CA ALA A 254 -21.03 23.46 5.46
C ALA A 254 -20.19 24.71 5.75
N LEU A 255 -20.83 25.84 6.09
CA LEU A 255 -20.11 27.07 6.43
C LEU A 255 -19.24 26.91 7.69
N VAL A 256 -19.78 26.31 8.76
CA VAL A 256 -19.04 26.03 9.99
C VAL A 256 -17.86 25.10 9.73
N ILE A 257 -18.05 24.04 8.94
CA ILE A 257 -16.98 23.11 8.55
C ILE A 257 -15.91 23.87 7.76
N ASN A 258 -16.27 24.59 6.70
CA ASN A 258 -15.30 25.32 5.88
C ASN A 258 -14.52 26.37 6.69
N LEU A 259 -15.18 27.09 7.61
CA LEU A 259 -14.50 28.00 8.54
C LEU A 259 -13.58 27.23 9.49
N GLY A 260 -14.03 26.12 10.06
CA GLY A 260 -13.20 25.26 10.92
C GLY A 260 -11.95 24.77 10.20
N VAL A 261 -12.10 24.26 8.96
CA VAL A 261 -10.98 23.86 8.10
C VAL A 261 -10.04 25.03 7.82
N CYS A 262 -10.58 26.23 7.60
CA CYS A 262 -9.80 27.44 7.39
C CYS A 262 -8.95 27.80 8.63
N PHE A 263 -9.47 27.68 9.85
CA PHE A 263 -8.72 28.08 11.04
C PHE A 263 -7.83 26.98 11.63
N LEU A 264 -8.18 25.71 11.48
CA LEU A 264 -7.48 24.59 12.11
C LEU A 264 -6.28 24.07 11.30
N LEU A 265 -6.22 24.36 10.00
CA LEU A 265 -5.16 23.83 9.13
C LEU A 265 -4.04 24.84 8.88
N ASP A 266 -2.85 24.46 9.32
CA ASP A 266 -1.59 25.19 9.07
C ASP A 266 -1.23 25.23 7.58
N TYR A 267 -1.48 24.13 6.86
CA TYR A 267 -1.28 24.02 5.43
C TYR A 267 -2.53 23.52 4.73
N ARG A 268 -2.84 24.14 3.57
CA ARG A 268 -4.05 23.88 2.80
C ARG A 268 -3.66 23.60 1.36
N PRO A 269 -3.84 22.36 0.88
CA PRO A 269 -3.64 22.03 -0.53
C PRO A 269 -4.49 22.92 -1.43
N LYS A 270 -3.97 23.23 -2.62
CA LYS A 270 -4.62 24.12 -3.60
C LYS A 270 -6.07 23.72 -3.91
N ASP A 271 -6.33 22.42 -4.00
CA ASP A 271 -7.63 21.88 -4.40
C ASP A 271 -8.58 21.61 -3.20
N LEU A 272 -8.13 21.80 -1.96
CA LEU A 272 -8.91 21.43 -0.77
C LEU A 272 -10.27 22.14 -0.72
N PHE A 273 -10.28 23.48 -0.76
CA PHE A 273 -11.53 24.24 -0.70
C PHE A 273 -12.42 24.06 -1.94
N PRO A 274 -11.88 24.07 -3.19
CA PRO A 274 -12.67 23.72 -4.35
C PRO A 274 -13.38 22.36 -4.22
N MET A 275 -12.70 21.34 -3.70
CA MET A 275 -13.28 20.03 -3.47
C MET A 275 -14.32 20.01 -2.35
N LEU A 276 -14.10 20.74 -1.25
CA LEU A 276 -15.08 20.86 -0.16
C LEU A 276 -16.36 21.55 -0.65
N TRP A 277 -16.23 22.68 -1.35
CA TRP A 277 -17.38 23.37 -1.92
C TRP A 277 -18.12 22.50 -2.94
N LEU A 278 -17.39 21.80 -3.80
CA LEU A 278 -17.99 20.87 -4.76
C LEU A 278 -18.72 19.73 -4.06
N SER A 279 -18.14 19.11 -3.02
CA SER A 279 -18.75 17.99 -2.32
C SER A 279 -20.01 18.42 -1.55
N HIS A 280 -19.98 19.57 -0.87
CA HIS A 280 -21.15 20.14 -0.18
C HIS A 280 -22.23 20.58 -1.18
N PHE A 281 -21.83 21.12 -2.34
CA PHE A 281 -22.77 21.46 -3.41
C PHE A 281 -23.44 20.21 -3.99
N LEU A 282 -22.70 19.13 -4.25
CA LEU A 282 -23.27 17.85 -4.70
C LEU A 282 -24.22 17.27 -3.65
N LEU A 283 -23.88 17.37 -2.36
CA LEU A 283 -24.77 16.97 -1.28
C LEU A 283 -26.06 17.81 -1.24
N LEU A 284 -25.95 19.12 -1.48
CA LEU A 284 -27.11 20.00 -1.60
C LEU A 284 -28.00 19.58 -2.78
N GLN A 285 -27.43 19.31 -3.96
CA GLN A 285 -28.18 18.84 -5.12
C GLN A 285 -28.91 17.52 -4.83
N LEU A 286 -28.23 16.57 -4.19
CA LEU A 286 -28.85 15.32 -3.74
C LEU A 286 -30.03 15.59 -2.79
N TYR A 287 -29.85 16.48 -1.81
CA TYR A 287 -30.91 16.80 -0.86
C TYR A 287 -32.10 17.52 -1.51
N LEU A 288 -31.85 18.42 -2.47
CA LEU A 288 -32.89 19.09 -3.26
C LEU A 288 -33.65 18.07 -4.12
N PHE A 289 -32.97 17.08 -4.69
CA PHE A 289 -33.62 15.98 -5.40
C PHE A 289 -34.55 15.16 -4.50
N ILE A 290 -34.11 14.80 -3.29
CA ILE A 290 -34.95 14.12 -2.28
C ILE A 290 -36.17 14.99 -1.90
N SER A 291 -35.94 16.30 -1.74
CA SER A 291 -36.99 17.27 -1.43
C SER A 291 -38.00 17.40 -2.58
N TRP A 292 -37.54 17.36 -3.82
CA TRP A 292 -38.40 17.34 -5.00
C TRP A 292 -39.26 16.07 -5.07
N LEU A 293 -38.72 14.89 -4.73
CA LEU A 293 -39.53 13.67 -4.61
C LEU A 293 -40.62 13.80 -3.53
N THR A 294 -40.28 14.43 -2.41
CA THR A 294 -41.22 14.72 -1.31
C THR A 294 -42.31 15.70 -1.75
N TYR A 295 -41.97 16.67 -2.60
CA TYR A 295 -42.93 17.61 -3.19
C TYR A 295 -43.94 16.90 -4.10
N LEU A 296 -43.48 16.01 -4.98
CA LEU A 296 -44.37 15.22 -5.86
C LEU A 296 -45.38 14.40 -5.05
N LEU A 297 -44.96 13.91 -3.89
CA LEU A 297 -45.81 13.23 -2.92
C LEU A 297 -46.92 14.15 -2.38
N ILE A 298 -46.52 15.31 -1.86
CA ILE A 298 -47.46 16.30 -1.31
C ILE A 298 -48.46 16.72 -2.38
N GLN A 299 -48.01 16.99 -3.61
CA GLN A 299 -48.89 17.39 -4.72
C GLN A 299 -49.98 16.35 -5.02
N LYS A 300 -49.64 15.04 -4.97
CA LYS A 300 -50.60 13.97 -5.22
C LYS A 300 -51.56 13.69 -4.05
N MET A 301 -51.33 14.25 -2.87
CA MET A 301 -52.27 14.16 -1.74
C MET A 301 -53.44 15.12 -1.94
N THR A 302 -54.60 14.56 -2.29
CA THR A 302 -55.86 15.31 -2.42
C THR A 302 -56.67 15.27 -1.12
N ILE A 303 -57.52 16.27 -0.89
CA ILE A 303 -58.42 16.34 0.29
C ILE A 303 -59.29 15.08 0.41
N SER A 304 -59.73 14.51 -0.72
CA SER A 304 -60.47 13.24 -0.76
C SER A 304 -59.65 12.05 -0.25
N SER A 305 -58.38 11.94 -0.65
CA SER A 305 -57.47 10.89 -0.15
C SER A 305 -57.12 11.04 1.33
N LEU A 306 -57.13 12.28 1.83
CA LEU A 306 -56.88 12.62 3.23
C LEU A 306 -58.07 12.24 4.15
N LEU A 307 -59.31 12.40 3.66
CA LEU A 307 -60.54 12.00 4.36
C LEU A 307 -60.69 10.47 4.44
N LYS A 308 -60.22 9.73 3.43
CA LYS A 308 -60.26 8.26 3.39
C LYS A 308 -59.09 7.58 4.12
N GLY A 309 -58.13 8.35 4.64
CA GLY A 309 -56.97 7.83 5.36
C GLY A 309 -55.98 7.01 4.53
N PHE A 310 -56.14 6.96 3.19
CA PHE A 310 -55.32 6.15 2.31
C PHE A 310 -54.99 6.90 1.00
N SER A 311 -53.69 7.02 0.73
CA SER A 311 -53.15 7.46 -0.56
C SER A 311 -52.50 6.25 -1.24
N SER A 312 -53.01 5.83 -2.40
CA SER A 312 -52.45 4.72 -3.19
C SER A 312 -51.19 5.17 -3.94
N PHE A 313 -50.13 5.50 -3.21
CA PHE A 313 -48.89 6.03 -3.80
C PHE A 313 -48.01 4.91 -4.40
N LYS A 314 -48.47 4.31 -5.50
CA LYS A 314 -47.75 3.26 -6.25
C LYS A 314 -46.33 3.69 -6.67
N PHE A 315 -46.14 4.97 -6.98
CA PHE A 315 -44.85 5.52 -7.43
C PHE A 315 -43.78 5.53 -6.32
N GLY A 316 -44.13 5.90 -5.09
CA GLY A 316 -43.17 5.89 -3.98
C GLY A 316 -42.86 4.50 -3.47
N LEU A 317 -43.81 3.57 -3.58
CA LEU A 317 -43.54 2.16 -3.36
C LEU A 317 -42.51 1.65 -4.39
N LEU A 318 -42.72 1.90 -5.69
CA LEU A 318 -41.77 1.53 -6.74
C LEU A 318 -40.39 2.17 -6.53
N PHE A 319 -40.35 3.47 -6.25
CA PHE A 319 -39.11 4.20 -5.99
C PHE A 319 -38.37 3.68 -4.74
N ASN A 320 -39.10 3.38 -3.66
CA ASN A 320 -38.52 2.79 -2.46
C ASN A 320 -37.92 1.41 -2.76
N TYR A 321 -38.62 0.56 -3.54
CA TYR A 321 -38.06 -0.73 -3.98
C TYR A 321 -36.80 -0.55 -4.83
N LEU A 322 -36.79 0.39 -5.78
CA LEU A 322 -35.60 0.68 -6.59
C LEU A 322 -34.41 1.16 -5.74
N MET A 323 -34.65 2.09 -4.82
CA MET A 323 -33.62 2.58 -3.90
C MET A 323 -33.08 1.45 -3.01
N LYS A 324 -33.96 0.59 -2.48
CA LYS A 324 -33.55 -0.58 -1.69
C LYS A 324 -32.68 -1.52 -2.51
N ILE A 325 -33.10 -1.90 -3.72
CA ILE A 325 -32.32 -2.79 -4.59
C ILE A 325 -30.96 -2.18 -4.92
N GLY A 326 -30.93 -0.92 -5.36
CA GLY A 326 -29.68 -0.23 -5.69
C GLY A 326 -28.74 -0.11 -4.48
N THR A 327 -29.30 0.20 -3.31
CA THR A 327 -28.52 0.28 -2.07
C THR A 327 -28.00 -1.09 -1.64
N THR A 328 -28.80 -2.15 -1.76
CA THR A 328 -28.35 -3.52 -1.48
C THR A 328 -27.20 -3.93 -2.38
N ILE A 329 -27.29 -3.67 -3.69
CA ILE A 329 -26.18 -3.94 -4.64
C ILE A 329 -24.92 -3.16 -4.24
N LEU A 330 -25.04 -1.85 -4.01
CA LEU A 330 -23.91 -1.00 -3.64
C LEU A 330 -23.28 -1.43 -2.32
N LEU A 331 -24.09 -1.70 -1.29
CA LEU A 331 -23.63 -2.15 0.01
C LEU A 331 -22.97 -3.52 -0.07
N THR A 332 -23.46 -4.41 -0.93
CA THR A 332 -22.83 -5.72 -1.19
C THR A 332 -21.44 -5.54 -1.78
N VAL A 333 -21.27 -4.66 -2.78
CA VAL A 333 -19.95 -4.36 -3.37
C VAL A 333 -19.00 -3.78 -2.32
N LEU A 334 -19.45 -2.82 -1.51
CA LEU A 334 -18.64 -2.21 -0.46
C LEU A 334 -18.24 -3.23 0.63
N LEU A 335 -19.17 -4.09 1.05
CA LEU A 335 -18.90 -5.14 2.02
C LEU A 335 -17.97 -6.23 1.47
N VAL A 336 -18.04 -6.56 0.17
CA VAL A 336 -17.04 -7.43 -0.46
C VAL A 336 -15.66 -6.79 -0.43
N GLY A 337 -15.57 -5.47 -0.66
CA GLY A 337 -14.31 -4.72 -0.52
C GLY A 337 -13.71 -4.82 0.88
N VAL A 338 -14.51 -4.54 1.91
CA VAL A 338 -14.08 -4.71 3.32
C VAL A 338 -13.78 -6.17 3.64
N GLY A 339 -14.60 -7.10 3.14
CA GLY A 339 -14.46 -8.53 3.34
C GLY A 339 -13.15 -9.09 2.82
N LYS A 340 -12.66 -8.63 1.67
CA LYS A 340 -11.33 -9.00 1.15
C LYS A 340 -10.20 -8.57 2.08
N SER A 341 -10.28 -7.36 2.64
CA SER A 341 -9.29 -6.86 3.60
C SER A 341 -9.32 -7.68 4.90
N LEU A 342 -10.50 -8.02 5.41
CA LEU A 342 -10.65 -8.89 6.58
C LEU A 342 -10.24 -10.33 6.30
N GLU A 343 -10.46 -10.84 5.09
CA GLU A 343 -10.02 -12.18 4.69
C GLU A 343 -8.50 -12.27 4.68
N GLN A 344 -7.81 -11.22 4.23
CA GLN A 344 -6.35 -11.15 4.29
C GLN A 344 -5.85 -11.14 5.73
N GLU A 345 -6.40 -10.28 6.59
CA GLU A 345 -6.05 -10.26 8.03
C GLU A 345 -6.36 -11.61 8.70
N ASN A 346 -7.49 -12.24 8.37
CA ASN A 346 -7.84 -13.54 8.94
C ASN A 346 -6.94 -14.66 8.42
N LYS A 347 -6.49 -14.60 7.16
CA LYS A 347 -5.49 -15.54 6.61
C LYS A 347 -4.16 -15.39 7.34
N GLU A 348 -3.72 -14.16 7.59
CA GLU A 348 -2.50 -13.88 8.37
C GLU A 348 -2.63 -14.40 9.82
N LEU A 349 -3.77 -14.14 10.47
CA LEU A 349 -4.06 -14.64 11.82
C LEU A 349 -4.14 -16.17 11.87
N ASP A 350 -4.79 -16.81 10.90
CA ASP A 350 -4.89 -18.27 10.84
C ASP A 350 -3.52 -18.90 10.59
N TYR A 351 -2.70 -18.27 9.75
CA TYR A 351 -1.31 -18.66 9.54
C TYR A 351 -0.50 -18.56 10.83
N GLN A 352 -0.59 -17.44 11.55
CA GLN A 352 0.06 -17.25 12.86
C GLN A 352 -0.39 -18.30 13.89
N LYS A 353 -1.70 -18.56 13.99
CA LYS A 353 -2.24 -19.59 14.89
C LYS A 353 -1.71 -20.98 14.55
N GLN A 354 -1.60 -21.32 13.26
CA GLN A 354 -1.03 -22.59 12.83
C GLN A 354 0.43 -22.70 13.26
N TRP A 355 1.23 -21.65 13.11
CA TRP A 355 2.62 -21.64 13.57
C TRP A 355 2.74 -21.79 15.09
N ILE A 356 1.94 -21.05 15.86
CA ILE A 356 1.89 -21.14 17.32
C ILE A 356 1.53 -22.56 17.78
N SER A 357 0.64 -23.25 17.06
CA SER A 357 0.24 -24.63 17.42
C SER A 357 1.37 -25.66 17.31
N GLN A 358 2.43 -25.38 16.54
CA GLN A 358 3.54 -26.31 16.31
C GLN A 358 4.63 -26.24 17.39
N GLY A 359 4.53 -25.29 18.32
CA GLY A 359 5.43 -25.16 19.46
C GLY A 359 5.75 -23.70 19.81
N ASN A 360 6.50 -23.54 20.90
CA ASN A 360 6.98 -22.24 21.37
C ASN A 360 8.22 -21.82 20.57
N TYR A 361 8.02 -21.35 19.34
CA TYR A 361 9.09 -20.75 18.54
C TYR A 361 9.03 -19.23 18.63
N LEU A 362 10.21 -18.59 18.67
CA LEU A 362 10.33 -17.18 18.35
C LEU A 362 10.46 -17.08 16.83
N THR A 363 9.44 -16.54 16.16
CA THR A 363 9.45 -16.31 14.72
C THR A 363 9.96 -14.91 14.43
N LEU A 364 10.84 -14.79 13.43
CA LEU A 364 11.26 -13.48 12.91
C LEU A 364 10.23 -13.04 11.87
N GLU A 365 9.04 -12.62 12.30
CA GLU A 365 7.93 -12.23 11.41
C GLU A 365 8.18 -10.90 10.70
N THR A 366 8.81 -9.95 11.38
CA THR A 366 9.06 -8.61 10.86
C THR A 366 10.50 -8.21 11.11
N PHE A 367 11.32 -8.32 10.07
CA PHE A 367 12.62 -7.67 10.03
C PHE A 367 12.42 -6.24 9.54
N GLN A 368 12.47 -5.27 10.45
CA GLN A 368 12.48 -3.87 10.05
C GLN A 368 13.83 -3.56 9.43
N LEU A 369 13.81 -3.37 8.11
CA LEU A 369 14.96 -2.91 7.38
C LEU A 369 15.29 -1.51 7.87
N ASN A 370 16.55 -1.27 8.23
CA ASN A 370 17.00 0.10 8.38
C ASN A 370 16.85 0.83 7.05
N ASP A 371 16.79 2.16 7.10
CA ASP A 371 16.56 2.98 5.90
C ASP A 371 17.55 2.65 4.78
N ASN A 372 18.79 2.28 5.12
CA ASN A 372 19.81 1.80 4.18
C ASN A 372 19.33 0.60 3.38
N LEU A 373 19.07 -0.49 4.09
CA LEU A 373 18.82 -1.80 3.51
C LEU A 373 17.47 -1.81 2.80
N TRP A 374 16.53 -0.98 3.28
CA TRP A 374 15.30 -0.67 2.59
C TRP A 374 15.57 0.00 1.23
N GLN A 375 16.41 1.04 1.17
CA GLN A 375 16.79 1.67 -0.11
C GLN A 375 17.55 0.71 -1.02
N GLU A 376 18.48 -0.08 -0.47
CA GLU A 376 19.23 -1.10 -1.22
C GLU A 376 18.31 -2.16 -1.83
N GLN A 377 17.29 -2.60 -1.07
CA GLN A 377 16.28 -3.54 -1.55
C GLN A 377 15.37 -2.90 -2.61
N LEU A 378 14.93 -1.65 -2.41
CA LEU A 378 14.14 -0.91 -3.40
C LEU A 378 14.89 -0.66 -4.70
N ALA A 379 16.21 -0.44 -4.62
CA ALA A 379 17.07 -0.28 -5.78
C ALA A 379 17.36 -1.62 -6.50
N GLY A 380 16.99 -2.76 -5.91
CA GLY A 380 17.30 -4.08 -6.42
C GLY A 380 18.79 -4.41 -6.39
N SER A 381 19.54 -3.85 -5.44
CA SER A 381 20.98 -4.06 -5.32
C SER A 381 21.34 -5.49 -4.90
N GLY A 382 22.55 -5.92 -5.26
CA GLY A 382 23.13 -7.16 -4.74
C GLY A 382 23.43 -7.10 -3.23
N GLN A 383 23.63 -5.90 -2.68
CA GLN A 383 24.00 -5.70 -1.28
C GLN A 383 22.91 -6.14 -0.31
N ALA A 384 21.63 -5.89 -0.63
CA ALA A 384 20.52 -6.35 0.20
C ALA A 384 20.45 -7.88 0.26
N VAL A 385 20.65 -8.53 -0.89
CA VAL A 385 20.70 -10.01 -0.98
C VAL A 385 21.85 -10.57 -0.15
N ASP A 386 23.04 -9.99 -0.28
CA ASP A 386 24.24 -10.41 0.46
C ASP A 386 24.09 -10.20 1.97
N TYR A 387 23.46 -9.09 2.39
CA TYR A 387 23.17 -8.84 3.80
C TYR A 387 22.28 -9.92 4.38
N PHE A 388 21.13 -10.20 3.75
CA PHE A 388 20.20 -11.21 4.24
C PHE A 388 20.85 -12.60 4.25
N TYR A 389 21.62 -12.94 3.21
CA TYR A 389 22.37 -14.18 3.17
C TYR A 389 23.31 -14.32 4.37
N ARG A 390 24.12 -13.30 4.67
CA ARG A 390 25.03 -13.31 5.83
C ARG A 390 24.27 -13.30 7.16
N PHE A 391 23.18 -12.53 7.26
CA PHE A 391 22.34 -12.48 8.45
C PHE A 391 21.75 -13.86 8.78
N TYR A 392 21.23 -14.57 7.78
CA TYR A 392 20.72 -15.93 7.97
C TYR A 392 21.84 -16.92 8.33
N GLN A 393 23.03 -16.82 7.71
CA GLN A 393 24.18 -17.63 8.10
C GLN A 393 24.59 -17.38 9.56
N ASP A 394 24.75 -16.12 9.94
CA ASP A 394 25.10 -15.71 11.30
C ASP A 394 24.07 -16.18 12.32
N LEU A 395 22.77 -16.09 12.00
CA LEU A 395 21.71 -16.63 12.86
C LEU A 395 21.88 -18.13 13.05
N VAL A 396 22.12 -18.89 11.99
CA VAL A 396 22.28 -20.36 12.07
C VAL A 396 23.56 -20.77 12.80
N GLU A 397 24.65 -20.00 12.69
CA GLU A 397 25.94 -20.30 13.32
C GLU A 397 26.01 -19.85 14.79
N LYS A 398 25.55 -18.63 15.08
CA LYS A 398 25.67 -18.02 16.41
C LYS A 398 24.52 -18.38 17.33
N THR A 399 23.40 -18.84 16.76
CA THR A 399 22.23 -19.26 17.52
C THR A 399 21.80 -20.67 17.11
N GLN A 400 20.92 -21.30 17.88
CA GLN A 400 20.32 -22.58 17.50
C GLN A 400 19.11 -22.38 16.57
N ALA A 401 19.10 -21.32 15.75
CA ALA A 401 17.99 -21.01 14.86
C ALA A 401 17.72 -22.17 13.89
N GLY A 402 16.44 -22.54 13.80
CA GLY A 402 15.94 -23.45 12.79
C GLY A 402 15.50 -22.69 11.53
N TYR A 403 15.90 -23.16 10.36
CA TYR A 403 15.35 -22.70 9.08
C TYR A 403 14.53 -23.82 8.48
N VAL A 404 13.33 -23.49 8.02
CA VAL A 404 12.41 -24.45 7.41
C VAL A 404 11.65 -23.79 6.27
N GLN A 405 11.53 -24.50 5.15
CA GLN A 405 10.68 -24.11 4.03
C GLN A 405 10.19 -25.37 3.33
N SER A 406 8.90 -25.43 2.95
CA SER A 406 8.42 -26.46 2.02
C SER A 406 8.13 -25.89 0.64
N SER A 407 8.41 -26.68 -0.38
CA SER A 407 8.11 -26.37 -1.78
C SER A 407 7.67 -27.62 -2.52
N SER A 408 6.81 -27.45 -3.53
CA SER A 408 6.44 -28.51 -4.47
C SER A 408 7.11 -28.21 -5.81
N LEU A 409 8.14 -28.99 -6.15
CA LEU A 409 8.95 -28.76 -7.35
C LEU A 409 8.30 -29.43 -8.57
N PRO A 410 8.14 -28.73 -9.71
CA PRO A 410 7.55 -29.31 -10.91
C PRO A 410 8.54 -30.23 -11.64
N VAL A 411 8.32 -31.54 -11.62
CA VAL A 411 9.26 -32.53 -12.17
C VAL A 411 9.12 -32.69 -13.69
N LYS A 412 7.89 -32.61 -14.20
CA LYS A 412 7.59 -32.83 -15.63
C LYS A 412 8.28 -31.89 -16.60
N ASN A 413 8.67 -30.69 -16.14
CA ASN A 413 9.29 -29.68 -17.00
C ASN A 413 10.78 -29.92 -17.25
N PHE A 414 11.40 -30.81 -16.47
CA PHE A 414 12.86 -30.97 -16.43
C PHE A 414 13.33 -32.39 -16.68
N VAL A 415 12.42 -33.37 -16.69
CA VAL A 415 12.71 -34.79 -16.83
C VAL A 415 12.09 -35.32 -18.12
N LYS A 416 12.78 -36.22 -18.82
CA LYS A 416 12.29 -36.80 -20.08
C LYS A 416 11.03 -37.65 -19.84
N SER A 417 10.12 -37.65 -20.80
CA SER A 417 8.86 -38.42 -20.78
C SER A 417 9.06 -39.91 -20.45
N GLU A 418 10.14 -40.49 -20.96
CA GLU A 418 10.53 -41.89 -20.73
C GLU A 418 10.89 -42.15 -19.26
N GLN A 419 11.64 -41.25 -18.62
CA GLN A 419 12.01 -41.34 -17.21
C GLN A 419 10.79 -41.11 -16.29
N ILE A 420 9.86 -40.24 -16.70
CA ILE A 420 8.59 -40.02 -15.97
C ILE A 420 7.75 -41.31 -15.97
N GLN A 421 7.66 -42.00 -17.10
CA GLN A 421 6.93 -43.27 -17.21
C GLN A 421 7.65 -44.41 -16.48
N GLN A 422 8.97 -44.53 -16.65
CA GLN A 422 9.79 -45.60 -16.05
C GLN A 422 9.77 -45.55 -14.52
N TYR A 423 9.91 -44.36 -13.93
CA TYR A 423 9.97 -44.18 -12.48
C TYR A 423 8.64 -43.75 -11.84
N GLN A 424 7.55 -43.71 -12.63
CA GLN A 424 6.21 -43.29 -12.21
C GLN A 424 6.24 -41.95 -11.45
N LEU A 425 6.98 -40.98 -11.97
CA LEU A 425 7.14 -39.68 -11.32
C LEU A 425 5.84 -38.89 -11.37
N THR A 426 5.45 -38.33 -10.22
CA THR A 426 4.34 -37.37 -10.12
C THR A 426 4.72 -36.03 -10.76
N ASP A 427 3.71 -35.25 -11.11
CA ASP A 427 3.87 -33.92 -11.72
C ASP A 427 4.72 -32.97 -10.86
N THR A 428 4.60 -33.12 -9.54
CA THR A 428 5.36 -32.39 -8.54
C THR A 428 5.95 -33.31 -7.48
N VAL A 429 7.09 -32.91 -6.92
CA VAL A 429 7.70 -33.56 -5.74
C VAL A 429 7.76 -32.57 -4.60
N ASP A 430 7.26 -32.99 -3.45
CA ASP A 430 7.30 -32.20 -2.23
C ASP A 430 8.68 -32.29 -1.58
N VAL A 431 9.29 -31.14 -1.36
CA VAL A 431 10.62 -31.00 -0.77
C VAL A 431 10.51 -30.16 0.48
N TYR A 432 11.17 -30.64 1.54
CA TYR A 432 11.26 -29.95 2.81
C TYR A 432 12.70 -29.48 3.05
N TYR A 433 12.93 -28.19 2.85
CA TYR A 433 14.22 -27.56 3.12
C TYR A 433 14.32 -27.30 4.61
N ALA A 434 15.31 -27.91 5.27
CA ALA A 434 15.49 -27.73 6.71
C ALA A 434 16.97 -27.72 7.09
N ASN A 435 17.37 -26.74 7.89
CA ASN A 435 18.76 -26.71 8.36
C ASN A 435 19.04 -27.78 9.43
N ARG A 436 20.33 -28.05 9.65
CA ARG A 436 20.82 -29.05 10.61
C ARG A 436 20.26 -28.85 12.02
N ASN A 437 20.15 -27.60 12.46
CA ASN A 437 19.69 -27.23 13.80
C ASN A 437 18.23 -27.64 14.00
N PHE A 438 17.34 -27.35 13.04
CA PHE A 438 15.93 -27.71 13.11
C PHE A 438 15.74 -29.23 13.18
N LEU A 439 16.39 -29.97 12.27
CA LEU A 439 16.29 -31.43 12.22
C LEU A 439 16.77 -32.07 13.54
N LYS A 440 17.91 -31.60 14.07
CA LYS A 440 18.39 -32.04 15.40
C LYS A 440 17.41 -31.73 16.52
N SER A 441 16.79 -30.55 16.54
CA SER A 441 15.81 -30.19 17.57
C SER A 441 14.55 -31.06 17.56
N LYS A 442 14.21 -31.66 16.41
CA LYS A 442 13.13 -32.63 16.26
C LYS A 442 13.55 -34.05 16.64
N GLY A 443 14.81 -34.26 17.02
CA GLY A 443 15.36 -35.58 17.33
C GLY A 443 15.77 -36.39 16.09
N PHE A 444 15.86 -35.75 14.93
CA PHE A 444 16.23 -36.40 13.69
C PHE A 444 17.71 -36.80 13.74
N LYS A 445 17.99 -38.09 13.49
CA LYS A 445 19.36 -38.62 13.45
C LYS A 445 19.98 -38.31 12.10
N LEU A 446 20.76 -37.24 12.06
CA LEU A 446 21.46 -36.84 10.85
C LEU A 446 22.69 -37.72 10.63
N PRO A 447 22.96 -38.15 9.39
CA PRO A 447 24.17 -38.87 9.06
C PRO A 447 25.39 -37.97 9.28
N ASP A 448 26.55 -38.57 9.59
CA ASP A 448 27.83 -37.86 9.70
C ASP A 448 28.38 -37.58 8.31
N THR A 449 27.75 -36.63 7.63
CA THR A 449 28.16 -36.16 6.32
C THR A 449 29.00 -34.91 6.54
N GLY A 450 30.10 -34.79 5.81
CA GLY A 450 31.05 -33.68 5.94
C GLY A 450 30.46 -32.34 5.50
N THR A 451 31.22 -31.51 4.79
CA THR A 451 30.75 -30.20 4.30
C THR A 451 29.88 -30.27 3.03
N LYS A 452 29.48 -31.47 2.58
CA LYS A 452 28.67 -31.64 1.36
C LYS A 452 27.18 -31.41 1.65
N LYS A 453 26.45 -30.88 0.66
CA LYS A 453 24.99 -30.80 0.70
C LYS A 453 24.41 -32.20 0.52
N VAL A 454 23.51 -32.61 1.41
CA VAL A 454 22.98 -33.98 1.46
C VAL A 454 21.47 -33.96 1.36
N ILE A 455 20.93 -34.82 0.50
CA ILE A 455 19.49 -34.99 0.30
C ILE A 455 19.04 -36.18 1.13
N LEU A 456 18.13 -35.93 2.06
CA LEU A 456 17.62 -36.93 2.97
C LEU A 456 16.34 -37.54 2.42
N MET A 457 16.33 -38.85 2.20
CA MET A 457 15.18 -39.59 1.68
C MET A 457 14.65 -40.61 2.69
N PRO A 458 13.34 -40.92 2.69
CA PRO A 458 12.79 -41.94 3.57
C PRO A 458 13.41 -43.31 3.28
N ALA A 459 13.72 -44.09 4.31
CA ALA A 459 14.27 -45.43 4.13
C ALA A 459 13.37 -46.38 3.33
N SER A 460 12.05 -46.13 3.29
CA SER A 460 11.10 -46.86 2.43
C SER A 460 11.43 -46.77 0.93
N THR A 461 12.22 -45.79 0.52
CA THR A 461 12.63 -45.57 -0.88
C THR A 461 13.97 -46.20 -1.25
N LYS A 462 14.64 -46.93 -0.32
CA LYS A 462 15.96 -47.57 -0.56
C LYS A 462 16.00 -48.56 -1.74
N GLY A 463 14.85 -49.00 -2.26
CA GLY A 463 14.75 -49.85 -3.45
C GLY A 463 14.68 -49.10 -4.79
N GLU A 464 14.67 -47.77 -4.79
CA GLU A 464 14.47 -46.92 -5.97
C GLU A 464 15.69 -46.00 -6.21
N GLU A 465 16.91 -46.54 -6.08
CA GLU A 465 18.16 -45.75 -6.07
C GLU A 465 18.34 -44.85 -7.29
N ASP A 466 18.08 -45.34 -8.50
CA ASP A 466 18.20 -44.53 -9.72
C ASP A 466 17.21 -43.35 -9.75
N LYS A 467 15.98 -43.59 -9.29
CA LYS A 467 14.93 -42.57 -9.17
C LYS A 467 15.30 -41.55 -8.11
N ASN A 468 15.79 -42.00 -6.97
CA ASN A 468 16.25 -41.15 -5.88
C ASN A 468 17.41 -40.27 -6.32
N GLN A 469 18.38 -40.82 -7.06
CA GLN A 469 19.51 -40.08 -7.61
C GLN A 469 19.04 -38.99 -8.60
N LEU A 470 18.10 -39.33 -9.49
CA LEU A 470 17.50 -38.37 -10.42
C LEU A 470 16.77 -37.24 -9.68
N LEU A 471 15.91 -37.58 -8.72
CA LEU A 471 15.18 -36.61 -7.91
C LEU A 471 16.13 -35.73 -7.10
N GLY A 472 17.17 -36.31 -6.50
CA GLY A 472 18.17 -35.57 -5.75
C GLY A 472 18.88 -34.53 -6.62
N LYS A 473 19.35 -34.93 -7.80
CA LYS A 473 19.98 -34.02 -8.76
C LYS A 473 19.05 -32.90 -9.20
N LEU A 474 17.78 -33.22 -9.46
CA LEU A 474 16.78 -32.22 -9.84
C LEU A 474 16.55 -31.19 -8.71
N ILE A 475 16.42 -31.65 -7.47
CA ILE A 475 16.24 -30.77 -6.31
C ILE A 475 17.46 -29.85 -6.15
N ALA A 476 18.67 -30.38 -6.31
CA ALA A 476 19.90 -29.60 -6.24
C ALA A 476 20.01 -28.58 -7.38
N TYR A 477 19.63 -28.95 -8.61
CA TYR A 477 19.62 -28.04 -9.75
C TYR A 477 18.64 -26.87 -9.53
N LEU A 478 17.42 -27.18 -9.08
CA LEU A 478 16.36 -26.17 -8.87
C LEU A 478 16.62 -25.26 -7.67
N SER A 479 17.50 -25.63 -6.73
CA SER A 479 17.90 -24.77 -5.62
C SER A 479 19.05 -23.81 -5.97
N MET A 480 19.61 -23.89 -7.18
CA MET A 480 20.64 -22.97 -7.67
C MET A 480 20.04 -21.67 -8.21
N LYS A 481 20.86 -20.61 -8.28
CA LYS A 481 20.47 -19.34 -8.94
C LYS A 481 20.23 -19.57 -10.43
N TYR A 482 19.31 -18.81 -11.03
CA TYR A 482 18.91 -18.98 -12.43
C TYR A 482 20.11 -18.85 -13.40
N GLU A 483 21.03 -17.92 -13.14
CA GLU A 483 22.22 -17.71 -13.96
C GLU A 483 23.20 -18.91 -13.90
N GLU A 484 23.17 -19.67 -12.82
CA GLU A 484 23.96 -20.89 -12.67
C GLU A 484 23.25 -22.08 -13.32
N GLN A 485 21.91 -22.14 -13.23
CA GLN A 485 21.09 -23.14 -13.93
C GLN A 485 21.29 -23.10 -15.45
N GLN A 486 21.51 -21.92 -16.03
CA GLN A 486 21.80 -21.78 -17.46
C GLN A 486 23.16 -22.35 -17.90
N LYS A 487 24.09 -22.56 -16.96
CA LYS A 487 25.48 -22.96 -17.24
C LYS A 487 25.76 -24.44 -16.95
N ARG A 488 24.81 -25.17 -16.38
CA ARG A 488 24.97 -26.56 -15.96
C ARG A 488 23.77 -27.40 -16.35
N THR A 489 23.99 -28.70 -16.49
CA THR A 489 22.91 -29.68 -16.71
C THR A 489 22.53 -30.37 -15.40
N ILE A 490 21.35 -31.00 -15.35
CA ILE A 490 20.87 -31.71 -14.15
C ILE A 490 21.79 -32.91 -13.86
N GLU A 491 22.30 -33.56 -14.90
CA GLU A 491 23.17 -34.73 -14.82
C GLU A 491 24.53 -34.41 -14.15
N GLU A 492 25.00 -33.17 -14.26
CA GLU A 492 26.25 -32.66 -13.69
C GLU A 492 26.16 -32.36 -12.19
N MET A 493 24.98 -32.46 -11.57
CA MET A 493 24.82 -32.19 -10.14
C MET A 493 25.46 -33.28 -9.28
N ASP A 494 26.41 -32.89 -8.42
CA ASP A 494 26.96 -33.74 -7.35
C ASP A 494 26.03 -33.69 -6.13
N VAL A 495 25.34 -34.79 -5.88
CA VAL A 495 24.41 -34.93 -4.74
C VAL A 495 24.74 -36.19 -3.96
N GLU A 496 24.77 -36.05 -2.64
CA GLU A 496 24.88 -37.17 -1.72
C GLU A 496 23.48 -37.49 -1.18
N ILE A 497 23.05 -38.74 -1.32
CA ILE A 497 21.76 -39.20 -0.80
C ILE A 497 22.01 -39.98 0.48
N ALA A 498 21.31 -39.60 1.54
CA ALA A 498 21.28 -40.36 2.76
C ALA A 498 19.84 -40.70 3.13
N TYR A 499 19.67 -41.86 3.75
CA TYR A 499 18.35 -42.35 4.11
C TYR A 499 18.11 -42.22 5.60
N TYR A 500 16.90 -41.81 5.96
CA TYR A 500 16.48 -41.69 7.35
C TYR A 500 15.38 -42.70 7.70
N GLU A 501 15.40 -43.17 8.93
CA GLU A 501 14.45 -44.14 9.47
C GLU A 501 13.38 -43.44 10.33
N GLY A 502 12.19 -44.02 10.39
CA GLY A 502 11.05 -43.55 11.20
C GLY A 502 9.94 -42.87 10.42
N ASP A 503 8.78 -42.72 11.06
CA ASP A 503 7.60 -42.04 10.52
C ASP A 503 7.57 -40.59 10.99
N TRP A 504 7.98 -39.70 10.10
CA TRP A 504 8.09 -38.28 10.38
C TRP A 504 6.92 -37.53 9.74
N SER A 505 6.31 -36.65 10.52
CA SER A 505 5.27 -35.73 10.06
C SER A 505 5.78 -34.31 10.28
N PHE A 506 6.03 -33.59 9.19
CA PHE A 506 6.50 -32.22 9.24
C PHE A 506 5.36 -31.26 8.89
N PHE A 507 5.14 -30.29 9.76
CA PHE A 507 4.32 -29.15 9.39
C PHE A 507 5.00 -28.42 8.22
N PRO A 508 4.29 -28.09 7.12
CA PRO A 508 4.90 -27.59 5.90
C PRO A 508 5.45 -26.16 6.02
N TYR A 509 5.01 -25.37 7.01
CA TYR A 509 5.37 -23.95 7.15
C TYR A 509 5.16 -23.17 5.83
N ASN A 510 4.01 -23.40 5.19
CA ASN A 510 3.66 -22.86 3.87
C ASN A 510 2.26 -22.23 3.93
N ASP A 511 2.09 -21.09 3.28
CA ASP A 511 0.84 -20.30 3.25
C ASP A 511 -0.28 -21.01 2.45
N LYS A 512 0.07 -21.87 1.50
CA LYS A 512 -0.85 -22.58 0.60
C LYS A 512 -1.15 -24.01 1.04
N ARG A 513 -0.23 -24.66 1.76
CA ARG A 513 -0.38 -26.05 2.19
C ARG A 513 -0.63 -26.15 3.68
N LYS A 514 -1.78 -26.73 4.05
CA LYS A 514 -2.18 -26.93 5.45
C LYS A 514 -1.89 -28.33 5.99
N GLU A 515 -1.74 -29.31 5.09
CA GLU A 515 -1.52 -30.71 5.46
C GLU A 515 -0.04 -30.97 5.76
N ASN A 516 0.20 -31.75 6.81
CA ASN A 516 1.55 -32.19 7.13
C ASN A 516 2.14 -33.03 6.01
N LEU A 517 3.44 -32.86 5.82
CA LEU A 517 4.26 -33.70 4.97
C LEU A 517 4.65 -34.95 5.74
N TYR A 518 4.17 -36.11 5.29
CA TYR A 518 4.54 -37.40 5.85
C TYR A 518 5.73 -37.95 5.07
N ASN A 519 6.83 -38.16 5.77
CA ASN A 519 8.09 -38.66 5.22
C ASN A 519 8.54 -37.92 3.93
N PRO A 520 8.68 -36.58 3.95
CA PRO A 520 9.13 -35.83 2.78
C PRO A 520 10.62 -36.04 2.49
N THR A 521 10.99 -35.89 1.22
CA THR A 521 12.40 -35.67 0.86
C THR A 521 12.87 -34.35 1.47
N ASN A 522 13.93 -34.39 2.29
CA ASN A 522 14.50 -33.19 2.91
C ASN A 522 15.78 -32.76 2.18
N TYR A 523 16.01 -31.45 2.08
CA TYR A 523 17.20 -30.84 1.48
C TYR A 523 17.91 -29.91 2.46
#